data_AF-A0A0G2DZG0-F1
#
_entry.id   AF-A0A0G2DZG0-F1
#
_cell.length_a   1.000
_cell.length_b   1.000
_cell.length_c   1.000
_cell.angle_alpha   90.00
_cell.angle_beta   90.00
_cell.angle_gamma   90.00
#
_symmetry.space_group_name_H-M   'P 1'
#
loop_
_entity.id
_entity.type
_entity.pdbx_description
1 polymer ?
#
loop_
_entity_poly.entity_id
_entity_poly.type
_entity_poly.pdbx_seq_one_letter_code
_entity_poly.pdbx_strand_id
1 'polypeptide(L)'
;MDAGEFSLIVVDENYDGDSALGDDDLSDTTSIASSIIKHRYEHGRRYHKFREGAYWGPNDDIQNEQLDIGHHMYKLVLDDRLLLAPVGDEVKSWSFPKDEFDLVHIRALFGSVSDWPAFYKEAYDHIKPGGWINQFEMSIVPKSDDGSLAADHTLVEWARLFVEAANKFGKSLMVIDDMKQRMVEAGFEDVTEVMYKVPLGTWPSNPKLKEIGRWDLMYCYQGCEGWALYLLTHVMGWEVEEVKKLVERYKEALKDPKVHSYWEFSVVYGRKPEQ
;
A
#
# COMPACT_ATOMS: atom_id res chain seq x y z
N MET A 1 -18.60 0.48 4.57
CA MET A 1 -18.26 0.89 5.95
C MET A 1 -18.70 2.33 6.07
N ASP A 2 -19.34 2.76 7.16
CA ASP A 2 -19.61 4.20 7.31
C ASP A 2 -18.28 4.92 7.53
N ALA A 3 -17.89 5.69 6.52
CA ALA A 3 -16.71 6.53 6.53
C ALA A 3 -16.88 7.62 7.60
N GLY A 4 -16.09 7.59 8.67
CA GLY A 4 -16.04 8.67 9.66
C GLY A 4 -16.11 8.25 11.13
N GLU A 5 -16.54 7.02 11.45
CA GLU A 5 -16.48 6.49 12.82
C GLU A 5 -15.38 5.43 12.92
N PHE A 6 -14.27 5.80 13.55
CA PHE A 6 -13.13 4.93 13.83
C PHE A 6 -13.47 3.94 14.96
N SER A 7 -14.40 3.02 14.68
CA SER A 7 -15.00 2.10 15.64
C SER A 7 -14.11 0.87 15.91
N LEU A 8 -14.39 0.17 17.02
CA LEU A 8 -13.77 -1.11 17.38
C LEU A 8 -14.26 -2.21 16.42
N ILE A 9 -13.34 -3.00 15.86
CA ILE A 9 -13.72 -4.20 15.10
C ILE A 9 -14.03 -5.33 16.10
N VAL A 10 -15.24 -5.89 16.01
CA VAL A 10 -15.70 -6.97 16.90
C VAL A 10 -15.12 -8.31 16.46
N VAL A 11 -14.47 -9.03 17.38
CA VAL A 11 -13.89 -10.37 17.18
C VAL A 11 -14.99 -11.44 17.03
N ASP A 12 -14.78 -12.43 16.17
CA ASP A 12 -15.63 -13.61 16.05
C ASP A 12 -15.29 -14.65 17.13
N GLU A 13 -16.16 -14.83 18.13
CA GLU A 13 -15.95 -15.74 19.25
C GLU A 13 -16.01 -17.24 18.88
N ASN A 14 -16.46 -17.60 17.67
CA ASN A 14 -16.58 -18.99 17.20
C ASN A 14 -15.52 -19.37 16.15
N TYR A 15 -14.39 -18.66 16.10
CA TYR A 15 -13.37 -18.85 15.06
C TYR A 15 -12.43 -20.02 15.34
N ASP A 16 -12.62 -21.12 14.60
CA ASP A 16 -11.74 -22.31 14.58
C ASP A 16 -10.79 -22.28 13.36
N GLY A 17 -9.82 -21.34 13.36
CA GLY A 17 -8.55 -21.35 12.60
C GLY A 17 -8.42 -22.13 11.27
N ASP A 18 -9.27 -21.89 10.27
CA ASP A 18 -9.18 -22.59 8.97
C ASP A 18 -8.34 -21.80 7.93
N SER A 19 -7.31 -22.43 7.37
CA SER A 19 -6.32 -21.83 6.45
C SER A 19 -6.60 -22.27 5.00
N ALA A 20 -7.37 -21.47 4.26
CA ALA A 20 -7.69 -21.75 2.85
C ALA A 20 -6.97 -20.78 1.91
N LEU A 21 -5.82 -21.20 1.36
CA LEU A 21 -5.18 -20.58 0.20
C LEU A 21 -4.99 -21.65 -0.87
N GLY A 22 -5.60 -21.47 -2.05
CA GLY A 22 -5.45 -22.32 -3.24
C GLY A 22 -5.13 -21.47 -4.47
N ASP A 23 -4.25 -21.98 -5.32
CA ASP A 23 -3.71 -21.35 -6.54
C ASP A 23 -4.67 -21.39 -7.74
N ASP A 24 -4.60 -20.38 -8.62
CA ASP A 24 -4.80 -20.52 -10.07
C ASP A 24 -4.22 -19.31 -10.85
N ASP A 25 -3.70 -19.60 -12.06
CA ASP A 25 -2.72 -18.86 -12.88
C ASP A 25 -3.34 -18.44 -14.24
N LEU A 26 -3.19 -17.17 -14.70
CA LEU A 26 -3.55 -16.73 -16.08
C LEU A 26 -2.77 -15.49 -16.58
N SER A 27 -2.24 -15.59 -17.81
CA SER A 27 -1.41 -14.60 -18.55
C SER A 27 -2.15 -13.92 -19.73
N ASP A 28 -1.83 -12.64 -20.02
CA ASP A 28 -1.31 -12.14 -21.34
C ASP A 28 -1.46 -10.60 -21.51
N THR A 29 -0.42 -9.90 -22.05
CA THR A 29 -0.46 -9.08 -23.30
C THR A 29 0.80 -8.21 -23.59
N THR A 30 0.88 -7.82 -24.87
CA THR A 30 1.88 -7.23 -25.81
C THR A 30 2.87 -6.10 -25.43
N SER A 31 3.93 -5.99 -26.26
CA SER A 31 5.27 -5.44 -25.98
C SER A 31 5.46 -3.91 -25.91
N ILE A 32 6.19 -3.47 -24.88
CA ILE A 32 6.79 -2.14 -24.68
C ILE A 32 8.22 -2.10 -25.31
N ALA A 33 8.80 -0.91 -25.53
CA ALA A 33 10.15 -0.72 -26.09
C ALA A 33 11.23 -1.62 -25.45
N SER A 34 12.18 -2.14 -26.25
CA SER A 34 13.16 -3.17 -25.84
C SER A 34 14.11 -2.77 -24.71
N SER A 35 14.26 -1.48 -24.42
CA SER A 35 15.03 -0.97 -23.27
C SER A 35 14.28 -1.11 -21.94
N ILE A 36 12.95 -1.15 -21.97
CA ILE A 36 12.07 -1.32 -20.81
C ILE A 36 11.87 -2.82 -20.50
N ILE A 37 11.93 -3.68 -21.53
CA ILE A 37 11.86 -5.16 -21.37
C ILE A 37 13.13 -5.75 -20.75
N LYS A 38 14.22 -4.99 -20.62
CA LYS A 38 15.42 -5.50 -19.96
C LYS A 38 15.11 -5.66 -18.47
N HIS A 39 15.24 -6.88 -17.99
CA HIS A 39 15.08 -7.24 -16.59
C HIS A 39 16.44 -7.49 -15.94
N ARG A 40 16.53 -7.23 -14.64
CA ARG A 40 17.57 -7.77 -13.76
C ARG A 40 16.94 -8.92 -12.99
N TYR A 41 17.66 -10.02 -12.87
CA TYR A 41 17.27 -11.12 -12.00
C TYR A 41 18.20 -11.16 -10.81
N GLU A 42 17.63 -11.20 -9.62
CA GLU A 42 18.40 -11.29 -8.39
C GLU A 42 17.65 -12.08 -7.33
N HIS A 43 18.36 -13.00 -6.70
CA HIS A 43 17.79 -13.94 -5.71
C HIS A 43 16.53 -14.69 -6.20
N GLY A 44 16.44 -14.95 -7.50
CA GLY A 44 15.29 -15.63 -8.11
C GLY A 44 14.10 -14.72 -8.44
N ARG A 45 14.16 -13.42 -8.13
CA ARG A 45 13.12 -12.43 -8.43
C ARG A 45 13.48 -11.57 -9.64
N ARG A 46 12.48 -11.09 -10.37
CA ARG A 46 12.64 -10.21 -11.55
C ARG A 46 12.47 -8.76 -11.13
N TYR A 47 13.36 -7.86 -11.57
CA TYR A 47 13.29 -6.42 -11.35
C TYR A 47 13.43 -5.65 -12.67
N HIS A 48 12.88 -4.45 -12.77
CA HIS A 48 13.02 -3.61 -13.96
C HIS A 48 14.41 -2.98 -14.06
N LYS A 49 14.96 -2.85 -15.28
CA LYS A 49 16.27 -2.21 -15.52
C LYS A 49 16.20 -0.70 -15.78
N PHE A 50 15.02 -0.17 -16.09
CA PHE A 50 14.86 1.26 -16.31
C PHE A 50 15.06 2.03 -14.99
N ARG A 51 16.01 2.98 -14.92
CA ARG A 51 16.40 3.66 -13.65
C ARG A 51 16.71 2.66 -12.52
N GLU A 52 17.65 1.76 -12.80
CA GLU A 52 18.05 0.69 -11.89
C GLU A 52 18.32 1.19 -10.46
N GLY A 53 17.78 0.45 -9.47
CA GLY A 53 17.91 0.76 -8.05
C GLY A 53 16.97 1.85 -7.53
N ALA A 54 16.18 2.49 -8.40
CA ALA A 54 15.23 3.52 -7.99
C ALA A 54 13.94 2.96 -7.39
N TYR A 55 13.55 1.72 -7.68
CA TYR A 55 12.38 1.07 -7.11
C TYR A 55 12.80 -0.25 -6.47
N TRP A 56 12.12 -0.61 -5.38
CA TRP A 56 12.51 -1.71 -4.50
C TRP A 56 11.68 -2.99 -4.72
N GLY A 57 10.49 -2.87 -5.30
CA GLY A 57 9.61 -4.00 -5.57
C GLY A 57 10.05 -4.79 -6.82
N PRO A 58 9.93 -6.14 -6.82
CA PRO A 58 10.07 -6.93 -8.02
C PRO A 58 8.95 -6.59 -9.04
N ASN A 59 9.08 -7.13 -10.25
CA ASN A 59 8.07 -7.05 -11.30
C ASN A 59 7.88 -8.41 -11.99
N ASP A 60 8.11 -9.51 -11.26
CA ASP A 60 7.76 -10.88 -11.68
C ASP A 60 6.26 -11.15 -11.54
N ASP A 61 5.82 -12.28 -12.08
CA ASP A 61 4.39 -12.62 -12.16
C ASP A 61 3.79 -12.79 -10.77
N ILE A 62 4.56 -13.36 -9.81
CA ILE A 62 4.22 -13.39 -8.38
C ILE A 62 3.92 -11.99 -7.83
N GLN A 63 4.75 -11.00 -8.17
CA GLN A 63 4.54 -9.63 -7.69
C GLN A 63 3.39 -8.92 -8.42
N ASN A 64 3.11 -9.27 -9.67
CA ASN A 64 1.98 -8.72 -10.42
C ASN A 64 0.64 -9.24 -9.86
N GLU A 65 0.52 -10.55 -9.63
CA GLU A 65 -0.65 -11.16 -8.97
C GLU A 65 -0.90 -10.52 -7.60
N GLN A 66 0.17 -10.29 -6.85
CA GLN A 66 0.11 -9.63 -5.55
C GLN A 66 -0.44 -8.19 -5.64
N LEU A 67 -0.10 -7.45 -6.71
CA LEU A 67 -0.64 -6.12 -6.97
C LEU A 67 -2.11 -6.17 -7.41
N ASP A 68 -2.54 -7.21 -8.13
CA ASP A 68 -3.95 -7.41 -8.51
C ASP A 68 -4.82 -7.72 -7.28
N ILE A 69 -4.31 -8.53 -6.35
CA ILE A 69 -4.96 -8.77 -5.06
C ILE A 69 -5.07 -7.46 -4.26
N GLY A 70 -3.98 -6.69 -4.20
CA GLY A 70 -4.00 -5.37 -3.57
C GLY A 70 -5.04 -4.44 -4.21
N HIS A 71 -5.11 -4.41 -5.55
CA HIS A 71 -6.09 -3.63 -6.30
C HIS A 71 -7.53 -4.00 -5.94
N HIS A 72 -7.83 -5.30 -5.89
CA HIS A 72 -9.15 -5.79 -5.50
C HIS A 72 -9.48 -5.41 -4.06
N MET A 73 -8.55 -5.60 -3.12
CA MET A 73 -8.70 -5.18 -1.73
C MET A 73 -9.00 -3.68 -1.61
N TYR A 74 -8.26 -2.81 -2.31
CA TYR A 74 -8.52 -1.37 -2.31
C TYR A 74 -9.93 -1.03 -2.80
N LYS A 75 -10.44 -1.72 -3.83
CA LYS A 75 -11.82 -1.51 -4.30
C LYS A 75 -12.84 -1.95 -3.25
N LEU A 76 -12.64 -3.09 -2.58
CA LEU A 76 -13.56 -3.55 -1.53
C LEU A 76 -13.68 -2.56 -0.37
N VAL A 77 -12.54 -1.96 0.04
CA VAL A 77 -12.50 -0.90 1.07
C VAL A 77 -13.32 0.32 0.64
N LEU A 78 -13.26 0.68 -0.65
CA LEU A 78 -13.97 1.84 -1.21
C LEU A 78 -15.40 1.54 -1.68
N ASP A 79 -15.99 0.43 -1.23
CA ASP A 79 -17.31 -0.04 -1.67
C ASP A 79 -17.42 -0.17 -3.21
N ASP A 80 -16.45 -0.88 -3.79
CA ASP A 80 -16.25 -1.14 -5.23
C ASP A 80 -15.96 0.08 -6.11
N ARG A 81 -15.74 1.25 -5.50
CA ARG A 81 -15.29 2.45 -6.20
C ARG A 81 -13.78 2.47 -6.37
N LEU A 82 -13.29 3.09 -7.45
CA LEU A 82 -11.85 3.32 -7.66
C LEU A 82 -11.32 4.50 -6.83
N LEU A 83 -12.18 5.49 -6.58
CA LEU A 83 -11.86 6.76 -5.96
C LEU A 83 -13.11 7.33 -5.27
N LEU A 84 -12.93 8.23 -4.29
CA LEU A 84 -14.04 8.90 -3.59
C LEU A 84 -14.35 10.29 -4.15
N ALA A 85 -13.40 10.91 -4.85
CA ALA A 85 -13.60 12.21 -5.50
C ALA A 85 -14.71 12.13 -6.58
N PRO A 86 -15.56 13.15 -6.73
CA PRO A 86 -16.67 13.09 -7.69
C PRO A 86 -16.23 13.45 -9.11
N VAL A 87 -15.54 12.53 -9.82
CA VAL A 87 -15.03 12.77 -11.19
C VAL A 87 -15.46 11.70 -12.20
N GLY A 88 -15.60 12.10 -13.48
CA GLY A 88 -15.98 11.22 -14.60
C GLY A 88 -14.81 10.40 -15.20
N ASP A 89 -15.13 9.47 -16.11
CA ASP A 89 -14.31 8.29 -16.48
C ASP A 89 -13.31 8.46 -17.66
N GLU A 90 -12.42 9.46 -17.70
CA GLU A 90 -11.39 9.55 -18.77
C GLU A 90 -9.95 9.78 -18.26
N VAL A 91 -8.98 9.02 -18.76
CA VAL A 91 -7.55 9.02 -18.35
C VAL A 91 -6.61 9.14 -19.57
N LYS A 92 -5.53 9.94 -19.49
CA LYS A 92 -4.45 10.04 -20.50
C LYS A 92 -3.05 10.15 -19.85
N SER A 93 -1.98 9.92 -20.62
CA SER A 93 -0.57 9.79 -20.16
C SER A 93 0.26 11.09 -20.13
N TRP A 94 1.19 11.20 -19.17
CA TRP A 94 1.88 12.42 -18.70
C TRP A 94 2.90 13.10 -19.65
N SER A 95 2.54 14.31 -20.11
CA SER A 95 3.41 15.41 -20.61
C SER A 95 2.66 16.76 -20.63
N PHE A 96 1.83 16.96 -19.61
CA PHE A 96 0.67 17.85 -19.66
C PHE A 96 1.00 19.31 -19.30
N PRO A 97 0.43 20.31 -19.99
CA PRO A 97 0.37 21.68 -19.51
C PRO A 97 -0.13 21.84 -18.07
N LYS A 98 0.18 22.99 -17.47
CA LYS A 98 -0.43 23.44 -16.21
C LYS A 98 -1.94 23.53 -16.35
N ASP A 99 -2.64 23.38 -15.23
CA ASP A 99 -4.10 23.47 -15.16
C ASP A 99 -4.82 22.58 -16.20
N GLU A 100 -4.35 21.34 -16.36
CA GLU A 100 -4.93 20.39 -17.33
C GLU A 100 -5.86 19.38 -16.69
N PHE A 101 -5.61 18.99 -15.44
CA PHE A 101 -6.33 17.90 -14.80
C PHE A 101 -7.47 18.36 -13.92
N ASP A 102 -8.58 17.66 -13.99
CA ASP A 102 -9.68 17.78 -13.03
C ASP A 102 -9.44 16.92 -11.77
N LEU A 103 -8.63 15.85 -11.88
CA LEU A 103 -8.20 15.01 -10.75
C LEU A 103 -6.76 14.51 -10.92
N VAL A 104 -5.99 14.53 -9.82
CA VAL A 104 -4.82 13.67 -9.62
C VAL A 104 -5.15 12.62 -8.55
N HIS A 105 -5.21 11.36 -8.96
CA HIS A 105 -5.40 10.21 -8.06
C HIS A 105 -4.07 9.53 -7.78
N ILE A 106 -3.77 9.31 -6.51
CA ILE A 106 -2.57 8.65 -6.02
C ILE A 106 -3.02 7.46 -5.18
N ARG A 107 -2.43 6.29 -5.42
CA ARG A 107 -2.70 5.12 -4.59
C ARG A 107 -1.44 4.28 -4.42
N ALA A 108 -1.14 3.93 -3.18
CA ALA A 108 -0.03 3.06 -2.81
C ALA A 108 1.33 3.51 -3.41
N LEU A 109 1.61 4.82 -3.37
CA LEU A 109 2.90 5.37 -3.81
C LEU A 109 3.91 5.53 -2.67
N PHE A 110 3.54 5.16 -1.43
CA PHE A 110 4.49 5.04 -0.33
C PHE A 110 5.73 4.22 -0.75
N GLY A 111 6.92 4.64 -0.30
CA GLY A 111 8.20 4.00 -0.68
C GLY A 111 8.65 4.23 -2.12
N SER A 112 7.87 4.91 -2.95
CA SER A 112 8.19 5.16 -4.36
C SER A 112 8.62 6.60 -4.64
N VAL A 113 8.07 7.56 -3.88
CA VAL A 113 8.35 8.99 -3.99
C VAL A 113 9.45 9.38 -3.00
N SER A 114 10.48 10.08 -3.49
CA SER A 114 11.61 10.57 -2.68
C SER A 114 11.42 12.00 -2.16
N ASP A 115 10.57 12.78 -2.81
CA ASP A 115 10.27 14.16 -2.43
C ASP A 115 8.76 14.42 -2.57
N TRP A 116 8.03 14.16 -1.49
CA TRP A 116 6.59 14.37 -1.43
C TRP A 116 6.19 15.84 -1.55
N PRO A 117 6.84 16.82 -0.90
CA PRO A 117 6.56 18.24 -1.13
C PRO A 117 6.63 18.65 -2.60
N ALA A 118 7.69 18.25 -3.31
CA ALA A 118 7.81 18.51 -4.74
C ALA A 118 6.69 17.81 -5.53
N PHE A 119 6.38 16.56 -5.19
CA PHE A 119 5.28 15.81 -5.81
C PHE A 119 3.92 16.52 -5.65
N TYR A 120 3.56 16.97 -4.45
CA TYR A 120 2.30 17.68 -4.23
C TYR A 120 2.27 19.03 -4.93
N LYS A 121 3.39 19.76 -4.97
CA LYS A 121 3.49 21.00 -5.73
C LYS A 121 3.28 20.77 -7.23
N GLU A 122 3.90 19.72 -7.79
CA GLU A 122 3.69 19.35 -9.19
C GLU A 122 2.24 18.95 -9.46
N ALA A 123 1.62 18.15 -8.58
CA ALA A 123 0.20 17.83 -8.70
C ALA A 123 -0.66 19.11 -8.68
N TYR A 124 -0.41 20.02 -7.75
CA TYR A 124 -1.11 21.30 -7.64
C TYR A 124 -0.97 22.16 -8.89
N ASP A 125 0.24 22.26 -9.47
CA ASP A 125 0.51 23.07 -10.66
C ASP A 125 -0.23 22.55 -11.92
N HIS A 126 -0.53 21.25 -11.97
CA HIS A 126 -1.18 20.63 -13.13
C HIS A 126 -2.68 20.37 -12.95
N ILE A 127 -3.21 20.48 -11.73
CA ILE A 127 -4.66 20.46 -11.46
C ILE A 127 -5.25 21.83 -11.80
N LYS A 128 -6.41 21.86 -12.46
CA LYS A 128 -7.17 23.09 -12.74
C LYS A 128 -7.64 23.76 -11.45
N PRO A 129 -7.82 25.10 -11.43
CA PRO A 129 -8.65 25.73 -10.40
C PRO A 129 -9.99 25.00 -10.25
N GLY A 130 -10.38 24.65 -9.01
CA GLY A 130 -11.56 23.83 -8.72
C GLY A 130 -11.38 22.31 -8.88
N GLY A 131 -10.27 21.83 -9.43
CA GLY A 131 -9.95 20.40 -9.55
C GLY A 131 -9.48 19.78 -8.23
N TRP A 132 -9.34 18.45 -8.20
CA TRP A 132 -9.12 17.69 -6.96
C TRP A 132 -7.81 16.91 -6.94
N ILE A 133 -7.31 16.67 -5.74
CA ILE A 133 -6.33 15.61 -5.45
C ILE A 133 -6.99 14.57 -4.56
N ASN A 134 -6.72 13.30 -4.81
CA ASN A 134 -7.15 12.19 -3.97
C ASN A 134 -5.98 11.23 -3.79
N GLN A 135 -5.54 11.02 -2.57
CA GLN A 135 -4.49 10.07 -2.22
C GLN A 135 -5.01 8.99 -1.29
N PHE A 136 -4.68 7.74 -1.60
CA PHE A 136 -5.05 6.57 -0.80
C PHE A 136 -3.81 5.75 -0.46
N GLU A 137 -3.44 5.70 0.81
CA GLU A 137 -2.26 4.97 1.30
C GLU A 137 -2.64 4.01 2.42
N MET A 138 -1.80 2.99 2.59
CA MET A 138 -1.85 2.02 3.69
C MET A 138 -0.66 2.25 4.61
N SER A 139 -0.88 2.16 5.93
CA SER A 139 0.19 2.13 6.92
C SER A 139 0.87 0.76 6.93
N ILE A 140 2.19 0.76 7.07
CA ILE A 140 2.98 -0.45 7.29
C ILE A 140 3.14 -0.81 8.78
N VAL A 141 2.52 -0.03 9.68
CA VAL A 141 2.62 -0.24 11.13
C VAL A 141 1.34 -0.92 11.63
N PRO A 142 1.44 -2.15 12.17
CA PRO A 142 0.27 -2.89 12.63
C PRO A 142 -0.19 -2.35 13.99
N LYS A 143 -1.50 -2.39 14.23
CA LYS A 143 -2.16 -2.00 15.48
C LYS A 143 -3.13 -3.09 15.94
N SER A 144 -3.48 -3.08 17.22
CA SER A 144 -4.57 -3.87 17.80
C SER A 144 -5.31 -3.04 18.84
N ASP A 145 -6.63 -3.18 18.94
CA ASP A 145 -7.42 -2.42 19.92
C ASP A 145 -7.54 -3.13 21.29
N ASP A 146 -7.26 -4.44 21.34
CA ASP A 146 -7.47 -5.29 22.51
C ASP A 146 -6.16 -5.73 23.20
N GLY A 147 -5.02 -5.23 22.72
CA GLY A 147 -3.70 -5.58 23.22
C GLY A 147 -3.20 -6.96 22.81
N SER A 148 -3.86 -7.63 21.86
CA SER A 148 -3.42 -8.92 21.32
C SER A 148 -2.08 -8.84 20.57
N LEU A 149 -1.70 -7.65 20.08
CA LEU A 149 -0.42 -7.40 19.44
C LEU A 149 0.63 -6.91 20.44
N ALA A 150 1.51 -7.83 20.87
CA ALA A 150 2.62 -7.50 21.76
C ALA A 150 3.67 -6.59 21.09
N ALA A 151 4.36 -5.76 21.87
CA ALA A 151 5.36 -4.81 21.36
C ALA A 151 6.60 -5.50 20.75
N ASP A 152 6.90 -6.72 21.17
CA ASP A 152 7.98 -7.56 20.65
C ASP A 152 7.51 -8.58 19.60
N HIS A 153 6.24 -8.48 19.16
CA HIS A 153 5.68 -9.36 18.15
C HIS A 153 6.36 -9.19 16.77
N THR A 154 6.49 -10.28 16.00
CA THR A 154 7.18 -10.29 14.70
C THR A 154 6.59 -9.27 13.71
N LEU A 155 5.27 -9.01 13.74
CA LEU A 155 4.66 -7.98 12.88
C LEU A 155 5.17 -6.56 13.20
N VAL A 156 5.42 -6.28 14.49
CA VAL A 156 5.97 -5.00 14.95
C VAL A 156 7.45 -4.89 14.60
N GLU A 157 8.22 -5.97 14.76
CA GLU A 157 9.62 -6.06 14.32
C GLU A 157 9.74 -5.79 12.81
N TRP A 158 8.88 -6.42 12.00
CA TRP A 158 8.83 -6.24 10.56
C TRP A 158 8.61 -4.78 10.18
N ALA A 159 7.57 -4.14 10.73
CA ALA A 159 7.29 -2.73 10.48
C ALA A 159 8.49 -1.84 10.83
N ARG A 160 9.11 -2.05 12.00
CA ARG A 160 10.29 -1.28 12.43
C ARG A 160 11.46 -1.41 11.45
N LEU A 161 11.77 -2.63 11.02
CA LEU A 161 12.85 -2.89 10.06
C LEU A 161 12.60 -2.21 8.72
N PHE A 162 11.35 -2.24 8.24
CA PHE A 162 10.98 -1.62 6.98
C PHE A 162 11.00 -0.09 7.05
N VAL A 163 10.54 0.51 8.14
CA VAL A 163 10.68 1.97 8.38
C VAL A 163 12.15 2.36 8.40
N GLU A 164 13.00 1.61 9.09
CA GLU A 164 14.44 1.86 9.14
C GLU A 164 15.08 1.77 7.75
N ALA A 165 14.77 0.71 6.99
CA ALA A 165 15.27 0.51 5.64
C ALA A 165 14.80 1.62 4.68
N ALA A 166 13.52 2.00 4.74
CA ALA A 166 12.94 3.07 3.93
C ALA A 166 13.59 4.43 4.19
N ASN A 167 13.84 4.76 5.46
CA ASN A 167 14.54 5.98 5.85
C ASN A 167 15.97 6.01 5.31
N LYS A 168 16.69 4.88 5.39
CA LYS A 168 18.05 4.76 4.82
C LYS A 168 18.06 4.79 3.29
N PHE A 169 17.01 4.26 2.66
CA PHE A 169 16.83 4.31 1.21
C PHE A 169 16.44 5.70 0.69
N GLY A 170 15.89 6.56 1.54
CA GLY A 170 15.47 7.92 1.20
C GLY A 170 14.08 8.00 0.56
N LYS A 171 13.23 6.99 0.79
CA LYS A 171 11.84 6.97 0.32
C LYS A 171 10.91 6.51 1.44
N SER A 172 10.10 7.43 1.95
CA SER A 172 9.28 7.17 3.14
C SER A 172 8.15 6.16 2.86
N LEU A 173 8.01 5.18 3.75
CA LEU A 173 6.84 4.30 3.85
C LEU A 173 5.75 4.87 4.78
N MET A 174 6.00 6.05 5.39
CA MET A 174 5.17 6.66 6.44
C MET A 174 4.43 7.91 5.95
N VAL A 175 4.25 8.07 4.63
CA VAL A 175 3.55 9.25 4.08
C VAL A 175 2.13 9.38 4.63
N ILE A 176 1.49 8.27 4.99
CA ILE A 176 0.16 8.23 5.60
C ILE A 176 0.01 9.18 6.80
N ASP A 177 1.08 9.39 7.56
CA ASP A 177 1.05 10.19 8.79
C ASP A 177 0.95 11.71 8.52
N ASP A 178 1.26 12.17 7.31
CA ASP A 178 1.37 13.59 7.00
C ASP A 178 0.71 14.03 5.68
N MET A 179 0.07 13.13 4.92
CA MET A 179 -0.61 13.44 3.66
C MET A 179 -1.52 14.68 3.74
N LYS A 180 -2.39 14.73 4.76
CA LYS A 180 -3.33 15.83 4.97
C LYS A 180 -2.63 17.17 5.12
N GLN A 181 -1.63 17.21 6.00
CA GLN A 181 -0.86 18.42 6.25
C GLN A 181 -0.09 18.85 4.99
N ARG A 182 0.49 17.91 4.26
CA ARG A 182 1.22 18.21 3.01
C ARG A 182 0.31 18.71 1.90
N MET A 183 -0.92 18.21 1.79
CA MET A 183 -1.90 18.76 0.84
C MET A 183 -2.27 20.20 1.20
N VAL A 184 -2.48 20.51 2.49
CA VAL A 184 -2.72 21.90 2.94
C VAL A 184 -1.53 22.80 2.60
N GLU A 185 -0.30 22.35 2.88
CA GLU A 185 0.93 23.10 2.59
C GLU A 185 1.15 23.33 1.09
N ALA A 186 0.71 22.41 0.25
CA ALA A 186 0.76 22.56 -1.21
C ALA A 186 -0.28 23.56 -1.76
N GLY A 187 -1.23 24.01 -0.93
CA GLY A 187 -2.23 25.01 -1.29
C GLY A 187 -3.62 24.46 -1.62
N PHE A 188 -3.87 23.16 -1.38
CA PHE A 188 -5.22 22.60 -1.49
C PHE A 188 -6.10 23.09 -0.32
N GLU A 189 -7.36 23.35 -0.60
CA GLU A 189 -8.41 23.69 0.36
C GLU A 189 -9.41 22.54 0.52
N ASP A 190 -10.33 22.67 1.48
CA ASP A 190 -11.34 21.64 1.81
C ASP A 190 -10.74 20.24 2.07
N VAL A 191 -9.50 20.19 2.59
CA VAL A 191 -8.75 18.94 2.75
C VAL A 191 -9.39 18.05 3.83
N THR A 192 -9.91 16.92 3.39
CA THR A 192 -10.57 15.91 4.22
C THR A 192 -9.73 14.65 4.27
N GLU A 193 -9.70 14.01 5.44
CA GLU A 193 -9.05 12.73 5.65
C GLU A 193 -10.06 11.75 6.22
N VAL A 194 -10.09 10.55 5.64
CA VAL A 194 -10.94 9.44 6.06
C VAL A 194 -10.06 8.24 6.35
N MET A 195 -10.11 7.79 7.61
CA MET A 195 -9.32 6.66 8.10
C MET A 195 -10.18 5.40 8.19
N TYR A 196 -9.61 4.27 7.75
CA TYR A 196 -10.19 2.94 7.82
C TYR A 196 -9.29 2.01 8.61
N LYS A 197 -9.87 1.15 9.43
CA LYS A 197 -9.17 -0.02 9.99
C LYS A 197 -9.38 -1.20 9.05
N VAL A 198 -8.28 -1.70 8.50
CA VAL A 198 -8.27 -2.87 7.63
C VAL A 198 -7.72 -4.04 8.43
N PRO A 199 -8.56 -5.00 8.84
CA PRO A 199 -8.12 -6.13 9.64
C PRO A 199 -7.15 -6.99 8.84
N LEU A 200 -6.18 -7.58 9.53
CA LEU A 200 -5.29 -8.58 8.96
C LEU A 200 -5.80 -9.97 9.38
N GLY A 201 -6.32 -10.74 8.42
CA GLY A 201 -6.89 -12.07 8.66
C GLY A 201 -8.40 -12.09 8.92
N THR A 202 -8.91 -13.26 9.29
CA THR A 202 -10.37 -13.56 9.33
C THR A 202 -11.01 -13.45 10.71
N TRP A 203 -10.32 -12.86 11.68
CA TRP A 203 -10.81 -12.66 13.04
C TRP A 203 -12.04 -11.75 13.21
N PRO A 204 -12.37 -10.79 12.31
CA PRO A 204 -13.57 -9.98 12.47
C PRO A 204 -14.86 -10.79 12.36
N SER A 205 -15.85 -10.49 13.21
CA SER A 205 -17.21 -11.07 13.12
C SER A 205 -18.01 -10.52 11.94
N ASN A 206 -17.77 -9.27 11.54
CA ASN A 206 -18.43 -8.65 10.39
C ASN A 206 -17.99 -9.35 9.09
N PRO A 207 -18.94 -9.91 8.29
CA PRO A 207 -18.58 -10.67 7.09
C PRO A 207 -17.76 -9.88 6.05
N LYS A 208 -18.05 -8.59 5.87
CA LYS A 208 -17.31 -7.74 4.94
C LYS A 208 -15.89 -7.47 5.44
N LEU A 209 -15.71 -7.19 6.73
CA LEU A 209 -14.38 -7.01 7.32
C LEU A 209 -13.57 -8.30 7.32
N LYS A 210 -14.22 -9.44 7.56
CA LYS A 210 -13.60 -10.77 7.46
C LYS A 210 -13.11 -11.05 6.05
N GLU A 211 -13.91 -10.73 5.03
CA GLU A 211 -13.52 -10.88 3.63
C GLU A 211 -12.34 -9.97 3.27
N ILE A 212 -12.40 -8.69 3.67
CA ILE A 212 -11.30 -7.74 3.47
C ILE A 212 -10.02 -8.26 4.14
N GLY A 213 -10.10 -8.72 5.39
CA GLY A 213 -8.91 -9.19 6.10
C GLY A 213 -8.35 -10.50 5.57
N ARG A 214 -9.17 -11.36 4.97
CA ARG A 214 -8.69 -12.53 4.20
C ARG A 214 -7.83 -12.09 3.00
N TRP A 215 -8.27 -11.07 2.27
CA TRP A 215 -7.52 -10.54 1.13
C TRP A 215 -6.23 -9.84 1.57
N ASP A 216 -6.27 -9.08 2.66
CA ASP A 216 -5.09 -8.42 3.22
C ASP A 216 -4.04 -9.43 3.73
N LEU A 217 -4.50 -10.52 4.36
CA LEU A 217 -3.64 -11.65 4.74
C LEU A 217 -2.93 -12.24 3.52
N MET A 218 -3.68 -12.51 2.44
CA MET A 218 -3.09 -13.02 1.20
C MET A 218 -2.08 -12.04 0.60
N TYR A 219 -2.44 -10.76 0.52
CA TYR A 219 -1.61 -9.68 0.01
C TYR A 219 -0.25 -9.63 0.74
N CYS A 220 -0.27 -9.63 2.07
CA CYS A 220 0.94 -9.63 2.89
C CYS A 220 1.73 -10.93 2.76
N TYR A 221 1.05 -12.08 2.77
CA TYR A 221 1.70 -13.39 2.73
C TYR A 221 2.47 -13.63 1.42
N GLN A 222 1.88 -13.27 0.28
CA GLN A 222 2.52 -13.41 -1.02
C GLN A 222 3.60 -12.35 -1.26
N GLY A 223 3.38 -11.10 -0.81
CA GLY A 223 4.29 -9.97 -1.07
C GLY A 223 5.54 -9.93 -0.20
N CYS A 224 5.47 -10.43 1.04
CA CYS A 224 6.47 -10.18 2.07
C CYS A 224 7.92 -10.48 1.66
N GLU A 225 8.17 -11.56 0.92
CA GLU A 225 9.52 -11.90 0.46
C GLU A 225 10.06 -10.88 -0.55
N GLY A 226 9.26 -10.54 -1.56
CA GLY A 226 9.66 -9.58 -2.59
C GLY A 226 9.96 -8.21 -2.00
N TRP A 227 9.19 -7.83 -0.99
CA TRP A 227 9.39 -6.59 -0.25
C TRP A 227 10.68 -6.59 0.58
N ALA A 228 10.95 -7.68 1.28
CA ALA A 228 12.08 -7.78 2.20
C ALA A 228 13.42 -7.93 1.49
N LEU A 229 13.47 -8.70 0.39
CA LEU A 229 14.72 -9.05 -0.28
C LEU A 229 15.54 -7.81 -0.63
N TYR A 230 14.99 -6.86 -1.39
CA TYR A 230 15.76 -5.69 -1.81
C TYR A 230 16.11 -4.78 -0.63
N LEU A 231 15.11 -4.41 0.19
CA LEU A 231 15.31 -3.46 1.28
C LEU A 231 16.30 -4.00 2.33
N LEU A 232 16.18 -5.26 2.74
CA LEU A 232 17.02 -5.79 3.80
C LEU A 232 18.41 -6.20 3.32
N THR A 233 18.56 -6.69 2.08
CA THR A 233 19.90 -7.02 1.55
C THR A 233 20.64 -5.77 1.10
N HIS A 234 20.09 -5.00 0.15
CA HIS A 234 20.82 -3.91 -0.49
C HIS A 234 20.91 -2.67 0.39
N VAL A 235 19.85 -2.35 1.14
CA VAL A 235 19.82 -1.15 1.97
C VAL A 235 20.35 -1.44 3.37
N MET A 236 19.94 -2.56 3.97
CA MET A 236 20.35 -2.91 5.34
C MET A 236 21.60 -3.80 5.43
N GLY A 237 22.04 -4.41 4.33
CA GLY A 237 23.27 -5.22 4.29
C GLY A 237 23.12 -6.62 4.89
N TRP A 238 21.91 -7.14 5.01
CA TRP A 238 21.65 -8.47 5.55
C TRP A 238 22.03 -9.55 4.54
N GLU A 239 22.43 -10.72 5.05
CA GLU A 239 22.56 -11.90 4.20
C GLU A 239 21.18 -12.43 3.79
N VAL A 240 21.06 -12.94 2.55
CA VAL A 240 19.79 -13.43 1.99
C VAL A 240 19.13 -14.49 2.90
N GLU A 241 19.94 -15.34 3.52
CA GLU A 241 19.45 -16.39 4.42
C GLU A 241 18.88 -15.83 5.75
N GLU A 242 19.34 -14.67 6.19
CA GLU A 242 18.74 -13.96 7.33
C GLU A 242 17.40 -13.35 6.96
N VAL A 243 17.29 -12.80 5.75
CA VAL A 243 16.03 -12.26 5.21
C VAL A 243 14.98 -13.36 5.07
N LYS A 244 15.33 -14.52 4.53
CA LYS A 244 14.40 -15.66 4.41
C LYS A 244 13.87 -16.13 5.76
N LYS A 245 14.73 -16.22 6.79
CA LYS A 245 14.31 -16.57 8.15
C LYS A 245 13.32 -15.55 8.72
N LEU A 246 13.54 -14.25 8.48
CA LEU A 246 12.58 -13.22 8.87
C LEU A 246 11.25 -13.37 8.12
N VAL A 247 11.28 -13.61 6.81
CA VAL A 247 10.10 -13.84 5.98
C VAL A 247 9.29 -15.05 6.47
N GLU A 248 9.95 -16.16 6.82
CA GLU A 248 9.28 -17.34 7.39
C GLU A 248 8.62 -17.01 8.73
N ARG A 249 9.33 -16.34 9.66
CA ARG A 249 8.73 -15.90 10.94
C ARG A 249 7.54 -14.95 10.72
N TYR A 250 7.65 -14.04 9.75
CA TYR A 250 6.58 -13.11 9.42
C TYR A 250 5.36 -13.84 8.86
N LYS A 251 5.55 -14.78 7.92
CA LYS A 251 4.48 -15.63 7.39
C LYS A 251 3.76 -16.43 8.48
N GLU A 252 4.47 -16.95 9.46
CA GLU A 252 3.84 -17.60 10.61
C GLU A 252 3.05 -16.60 11.47
N ALA A 253 3.61 -15.42 11.73
CA ALA A 253 2.93 -14.38 12.50
C ALA A 253 1.66 -13.84 11.82
N LEU A 254 1.64 -13.75 10.49
CA LEU A 254 0.46 -13.36 9.69
C LEU A 254 -0.72 -14.31 9.91
N LYS A 255 -0.44 -15.60 10.17
CA LYS A 255 -1.45 -16.65 10.32
C LYS A 255 -1.93 -16.82 11.76
N ASP A 256 -1.40 -16.08 12.73
CA ASP A 256 -1.77 -16.26 14.14
C ASP A 256 -3.20 -15.76 14.40
N PRO A 257 -4.17 -16.66 14.66
CA PRO A 257 -5.56 -16.28 14.84
C PRO A 257 -5.80 -15.51 16.15
N LYS A 258 -4.83 -15.50 17.07
CA LYS A 258 -4.94 -14.83 18.38
C LYS A 258 -4.55 -13.36 18.33
N VAL A 259 -3.98 -12.92 17.21
CA VAL A 259 -3.50 -11.54 17.02
C VAL A 259 -4.54 -10.79 16.19
N HIS A 260 -5.39 -10.01 16.86
CA HIS A 260 -6.45 -9.20 16.24
C HIS A 260 -5.88 -7.89 15.69
N SER A 261 -4.90 -8.02 14.80
CA SER A 261 -4.21 -6.89 14.22
C SER A 261 -4.94 -6.30 13.02
N TYR A 262 -4.69 -5.02 12.78
CA TYR A 262 -5.17 -4.28 11.62
C TYR A 262 -4.12 -3.25 11.18
N TRP A 263 -4.24 -2.81 9.92
CA TRP A 263 -3.56 -1.64 9.39
C TRP A 263 -4.51 -0.47 9.33
N GLU A 264 -3.95 0.73 9.37
CA GLU A 264 -4.69 1.93 9.03
C GLU A 264 -4.54 2.24 7.55
N PHE A 265 -5.67 2.56 6.93
CA PHE A 265 -5.78 2.96 5.54
C PHE A 265 -6.33 4.38 5.54
N SER A 266 -5.64 5.32 4.90
CA SER A 266 -6.04 6.73 4.88
C SER A 266 -6.34 7.16 3.45
N VAL A 267 -7.53 7.74 3.26
CA VAL A 267 -7.87 8.48 2.05
C VAL A 267 -7.90 9.96 2.39
N VAL A 268 -7.00 10.72 1.78
CA VAL A 268 -6.98 12.18 1.89
C VAL A 268 -7.32 12.78 0.54
N TYR A 269 -8.24 13.73 0.52
CA TYR A 269 -8.57 14.47 -0.69
C TYR A 269 -8.78 15.95 -0.39
N GLY A 270 -8.50 16.79 -1.38
CA GLY A 270 -8.62 18.25 -1.27
C GLY A 270 -8.82 18.88 -2.64
N ARG A 271 -9.32 20.11 -2.67
CA ARG A 271 -9.62 20.86 -3.90
C ARG A 271 -8.61 21.97 -4.10
N LYS A 272 -8.21 22.23 -5.34
CA LYS A 272 -7.47 23.45 -5.68
C LYS A 272 -8.43 24.65 -5.66
N PRO A 273 -8.06 25.80 -5.09
CA PRO A 273 -8.89 27.01 -5.12
C PRO A 273 -9.35 27.39 -6.53
N GLU A 274 -10.55 27.98 -6.65
CA GLU A 274 -11.09 28.42 -7.95
C GLU A 274 -10.43 29.70 -8.49
N GLN A 275 -9.64 30.40 -7.67
CA GLN A 275 -8.93 31.65 -8.02
C GLN A 275 -7.50 31.66 -7.46
#